data_AF-A0A8J3BHM9-F1
#
_entry.id   AF-A0A8J3BHM9-F1
#
_cell.length_a   1.000
_cell.length_b   1.000
_cell.length_c   1.000
_cell.angle_alpha   90.00
_cell.angle_beta   90.00
_cell.angle_gamma   90.00
#
_symmetry.space_group_name_H-M   'P 1'
#
loop_
_entity.id
_entity.type
_entity.pdbx_description
1 polymer ?
#
loop_
_entity_poly.entity_id
_entity_poly.type
_entity_poly.pdbx_seq_one_letter_code
_entity_poly.pdbx_strand_id
1 'polypeptide(L)'
;MKHQIKVLMIALATIFLTSTKGMAQGMPVYDNTNFISLTKSLVESAKQTSQLLKTVEFLKQQKENIDKVSSVIKQLKAVRELTRNNQRLYALVQGDLRNILNSPFIKPDEVSRISESFNAIIEQSMENLDFINRVLSSNTLKMTDADRTEILKEKEQESKEMVIEIEHKTRRYKEIIAFRGMQYKINNRETDY
;
A
#
# COMPACT_ATOMS: atom_id res chain seq x y z
N MET A 1 59.17 16.26 -36.30
CA MET A 1 59.05 15.41 -35.09
C MET A 1 58.61 16.16 -33.82
N LYS A 2 59.26 17.27 -33.45
CA LYS A 2 58.93 18.02 -32.21
C LYS A 2 57.47 18.51 -32.10
N HIS A 3 56.85 18.88 -33.21
CA HIS A 3 55.45 19.37 -33.22
C HIS A 3 54.42 18.23 -33.04
N GLN A 4 54.71 17.06 -33.59
CA GLN A 4 53.88 15.85 -33.45
C GLN A 4 53.88 15.35 -32.00
N ILE A 5 55.03 15.43 -31.32
CA ILE A 5 55.18 15.07 -29.90
C ILE A 5 54.42 16.04 -28.99
N LYS A 6 54.43 17.35 -29.28
CA LYS A 6 53.66 18.35 -28.52
C LYS A 6 52.15 18.14 -28.65
N VAL A 7 51.67 17.82 -29.86
CA VAL A 7 50.25 17.52 -30.10
C VAL A 7 49.83 16.24 -29.36
N LEU A 8 50.68 15.21 -29.37
CA LEU A 8 50.43 13.97 -28.64
C LEU A 8 50.37 14.18 -27.11
N MET A 9 51.25 15.02 -26.57
CA MET A 9 51.27 15.36 -25.13
C MET A 9 50.03 16.15 -24.71
N ILE A 10 49.55 17.08 -25.54
CA ILE A 10 48.34 17.87 -25.27
C ILE A 10 47.10 16.97 -25.34
N ALA A 11 47.04 16.05 -26.31
CA ALA A 11 45.96 15.07 -26.42
C ALA A 11 45.91 14.10 -25.23
N LEU A 12 47.07 13.64 -24.75
CA LEU A 12 47.16 12.76 -23.59
C LEU A 12 46.77 13.47 -22.29
N ALA A 13 47.10 14.76 -22.15
CA ALA A 13 46.70 15.59 -21.02
C ALA A 13 45.18 15.84 -20.99
N THR A 14 44.53 15.99 -22.16
CA THR A 14 43.07 16.17 -22.24
C THR A 14 42.31 14.89 -21.91
N ILE A 15 42.87 13.71 -22.22
CA ILE A 15 42.30 12.42 -21.82
C ILE A 15 42.42 12.20 -20.31
N PHE A 16 43.51 12.64 -19.67
CA PHE A 16 43.65 12.57 -18.22
C PHE A 16 42.73 13.55 -17.47
N LEU A 17 42.46 14.72 -18.03
CA LEU A 17 41.56 15.72 -17.45
C LEU A 17 40.06 15.37 -17.61
N THR A 18 39.72 14.42 -18.49
CA THR A 18 38.34 13.96 -18.71
C THR A 18 38.00 12.66 -17.98
N SER A 19 38.85 12.21 -17.04
CA SER A 19 38.47 11.24 -16.02
C SER A 19 37.53 11.86 -14.96
N THR A 20 36.44 12.45 -15.43
CA THR A 20 35.30 12.73 -14.57
C THR A 20 34.67 11.38 -14.26
N LYS A 21 34.83 10.94 -13.01
CA LYS A 21 33.96 9.90 -12.45
C LYS A 21 32.54 10.38 -12.73
N GLY A 22 31.86 9.70 -13.64
CA GLY A 22 30.48 9.99 -14.01
C GLY A 22 29.56 9.79 -12.81
N MET A 23 29.53 10.76 -11.90
CA MET A 23 28.45 10.98 -10.94
C MET A 23 27.50 12.03 -11.54
N ALA A 24 27.19 11.88 -12.82
CA ALA A 24 25.99 12.44 -13.42
C ALA A 24 24.91 11.35 -13.42
N GLN A 25 24.71 10.70 -12.27
CA GLN A 25 23.43 10.05 -12.03
C GLN A 25 22.47 11.17 -11.66
N GLY A 26 21.56 11.49 -12.57
CA GLY A 26 20.41 12.33 -12.26
C GLY A 26 19.77 11.83 -10.96
N MET A 27 19.32 12.77 -10.15
CA MET A 27 18.51 12.49 -8.96
C MET A 27 17.51 11.39 -9.31
N PRO A 28 17.45 10.26 -8.57
CA PRO A 28 16.67 9.11 -8.98
C PRO A 28 15.25 9.56 -9.28
N VAL A 29 14.87 9.49 -10.56
CA VAL A 29 13.51 9.77 -10.98
C VAL A 29 12.69 8.61 -10.42
N TYR A 30 11.94 8.92 -9.36
CA TYR A 30 11.07 7.96 -8.70
C TYR A 30 10.20 7.26 -9.73
N ASP A 31 10.21 5.93 -9.72
CA ASP A 31 9.28 5.15 -10.53
C ASP A 31 7.88 5.26 -9.89
N ASN A 32 7.13 6.24 -10.37
CA ASN A 32 5.78 6.54 -9.94
C ASN A 32 4.75 5.53 -10.46
N THR A 33 5.14 4.56 -11.32
CA THR A 33 4.20 3.54 -11.81
C THR A 33 3.63 2.70 -10.67
N ASN A 34 4.44 2.35 -9.67
CA ASN A 34 4.00 1.60 -8.49
C ASN A 34 2.98 2.38 -7.63
N PHE A 35 3.07 3.71 -7.58
CA PHE A 35 2.10 4.53 -6.85
C PHE A 35 0.80 4.73 -7.66
N ILE A 36 0.91 4.80 -8.99
CA ILE A 36 -0.25 4.90 -9.89
C ILE A 36 -1.07 3.60 -9.87
N SER A 37 -0.41 2.44 -9.91
CA SER A 37 -1.10 1.14 -9.82
C SER A 37 -1.81 0.98 -8.47
N LEU A 38 -1.15 1.38 -7.38
CA LEU A 38 -1.76 1.41 -6.05
C LEU A 38 -2.97 2.33 -6.01
N THR A 39 -2.84 3.56 -6.52
CA THR A 39 -3.96 4.51 -6.56
C THR A 39 -5.14 3.97 -7.36
N LYS A 40 -4.90 3.31 -8.50
CA LYS A 40 -5.95 2.62 -9.28
C LYS A 40 -6.62 1.52 -8.46
N SER A 41 -5.82 0.69 -7.80
CA SER A 41 -6.31 -0.40 -6.93
C SER A 41 -7.19 0.16 -5.81
N LEU A 42 -6.73 1.20 -5.11
CA LEU A 42 -7.53 1.90 -4.08
C LEU A 42 -8.88 2.42 -4.63
N VAL A 43 -8.88 3.02 -5.82
CA VAL A 43 -10.10 3.56 -6.44
C VAL A 43 -11.07 2.45 -6.86
N GLU A 44 -10.56 1.37 -7.44
CA GLU A 44 -11.35 0.21 -7.82
C GLU A 44 -11.96 -0.48 -6.59
N SER A 45 -11.16 -0.69 -5.56
CA SER A 45 -11.64 -1.21 -4.28
C SER A 45 -12.69 -0.34 -3.61
N ALA A 46 -12.55 0.99 -3.66
CA ALA A 46 -13.54 1.89 -3.09
C ALA A 46 -14.90 1.74 -3.79
N LYS A 47 -14.90 1.54 -5.11
CA LYS A 47 -16.13 1.24 -5.87
C LYS A 47 -16.72 -0.11 -5.44
N GLN A 48 -15.90 -1.16 -5.36
CA GLN A 48 -16.34 -2.49 -4.93
C GLN A 48 -16.91 -2.46 -3.51
N THR A 49 -16.23 -1.79 -2.59
CA THR A 49 -16.64 -1.60 -1.19
C THR A 49 -17.99 -0.88 -1.10
N SER A 50 -18.20 0.17 -1.90
CA SER A 50 -19.49 0.88 -1.96
C SER A 50 -20.62 -0.01 -2.49
N GLN A 51 -20.35 -0.82 -3.50
CA GLN A 51 -21.32 -1.79 -4.02
C GLN A 51 -21.65 -2.84 -2.96
N LEU A 52 -20.65 -3.37 -2.26
CA LEU A 52 -20.83 -4.34 -1.18
C LEU A 52 -21.70 -3.77 -0.04
N LEU A 53 -21.47 -2.51 0.33
CA LEU A 53 -22.25 -1.81 1.35
C LEU A 53 -23.73 -1.67 0.94
N LYS A 54 -23.99 -1.29 -0.31
CA LYS A 54 -25.35 -1.24 -0.86
C LYS A 54 -26.01 -2.61 -0.85
N THR A 55 -25.28 -3.66 -1.21
CA THR A 55 -25.76 -5.05 -1.17
C THR A 55 -26.12 -5.46 0.26
N VAL A 56 -25.26 -5.13 1.24
CA VAL A 56 -25.52 -5.36 2.66
C VAL A 56 -26.79 -4.63 3.13
N GLU A 57 -26.95 -3.36 2.78
CA GLU A 57 -28.14 -2.58 3.15
C GLU A 57 -29.42 -3.15 2.53
N PHE A 58 -29.37 -3.54 1.25
CA PHE A 58 -30.47 -4.19 0.56
C PHE A 58 -30.85 -5.53 1.19
N LEU A 59 -29.86 -6.36 1.57
CA LEU A 59 -30.10 -7.62 2.26
C LEU A 59 -30.66 -7.41 3.67
N LYS A 60 -30.25 -6.34 4.37
CA LYS A 60 -30.78 -5.98 5.69
C LYS A 60 -32.26 -5.64 5.59
N GLN A 61 -32.61 -4.74 4.66
CA GLN A 61 -33.98 -4.26 4.47
C GLN A 61 -34.95 -5.38 4.11
N GLN A 62 -34.52 -6.36 3.31
CA GLN A 62 -35.36 -7.50 2.94
C GLN A 62 -35.61 -8.47 4.10
N LYS A 63 -34.77 -8.49 5.13
CA LYS A 63 -34.80 -9.53 6.17
C LYS A 63 -35.43 -9.11 7.49
N GLU A 64 -35.71 -7.83 7.72
CA GLU A 64 -36.42 -7.34 8.92
C GLU A 64 -37.88 -7.86 9.02
N ASN A 65 -38.40 -8.56 8.00
CA ASN A 65 -39.78 -9.06 7.94
C ASN A 65 -39.99 -10.56 8.24
N ILE A 66 -38.97 -11.36 8.58
CA ILE A 66 -39.12 -12.83 8.71
C ILE A 66 -38.42 -13.34 9.97
N ASP A 67 -39.10 -14.01 10.91
CA ASP A 67 -38.61 -14.51 12.21
C ASP A 67 -37.55 -15.64 12.19
N LYS A 68 -36.78 -15.82 11.11
CA LYS A 68 -35.69 -16.82 11.00
C LYS A 68 -34.39 -16.17 10.51
N VAL A 69 -33.69 -15.46 11.41
CA VAL A 69 -32.67 -14.46 10.99
C VAL A 69 -31.28 -14.57 11.63
N SER A 70 -31.02 -15.46 12.59
CA SER A 70 -29.73 -15.45 13.29
C SER A 70 -28.52 -15.66 12.37
N SER A 71 -28.58 -16.60 11.41
CA SER A 71 -27.48 -16.87 10.49
C SER A 71 -27.21 -15.71 9.54
N VAL A 72 -28.24 -15.17 8.90
CA VAL A 72 -28.06 -14.07 7.95
C VAL A 72 -27.75 -12.75 8.64
N ILE A 73 -28.22 -12.48 9.86
CA ILE A 73 -27.73 -11.34 10.66
C ILE A 73 -26.23 -11.47 10.89
N LYS A 74 -25.74 -12.68 11.22
CA LYS A 74 -24.30 -12.92 11.40
C LYS A 74 -23.52 -12.70 10.11
N GLN A 75 -24.02 -13.22 8.98
CA GLN A 75 -23.41 -13.00 7.66
C GLN A 75 -23.36 -11.51 7.32
N LEU A 76 -24.48 -10.80 7.53
CA LEU A 76 -24.60 -9.38 7.25
C LEU A 76 -23.67 -8.53 8.14
N LYS A 77 -23.56 -8.89 9.42
CA LYS A 77 -22.61 -8.28 10.34
C LYS A 77 -21.17 -8.51 9.87
N ALA A 78 -20.81 -9.75 9.52
CA ALA A 78 -19.47 -10.09 9.04
C ALA A 78 -19.11 -9.28 7.80
N VAL A 79 -20.00 -9.23 6.79
CA VAL A 79 -19.78 -8.43 5.56
C VAL A 79 -19.67 -6.94 5.86
N ARG A 80 -20.46 -6.42 6.81
CA ARG A 80 -20.35 -5.01 7.23
C ARG A 80 -19.01 -4.71 7.88
N GLU A 81 -18.55 -5.55 8.80
CA GLU A 81 -17.24 -5.38 9.45
C GLU A 81 -16.09 -5.52 8.45
N LEU A 82 -16.17 -6.49 7.54
CA LEU A 82 -15.28 -6.63 6.37
C LEU A 82 -15.20 -5.33 5.57
N THR A 83 -16.34 -4.77 5.18
CA THR A 83 -16.42 -3.53 4.41
C THR A 83 -15.75 -2.37 5.16
N ARG A 84 -16.02 -2.25 6.47
CA ARG A 84 -15.47 -1.20 7.33
C ARG A 84 -13.96 -1.33 7.51
N ASN A 85 -13.47 -2.55 7.71
CA ASN A 85 -12.04 -2.83 7.84
C ASN A 85 -11.30 -2.47 6.56
N ASN A 86 -11.84 -2.84 5.40
CA ASN A 86 -11.28 -2.46 4.10
C ASN A 86 -11.27 -0.92 3.91
N GLN A 87 -12.34 -0.20 4.27
CA GLN A 87 -12.34 1.28 4.25
C GLN A 87 -11.24 1.88 5.11
N ARG A 88 -11.06 1.37 6.34
CA ARG A 88 -9.99 1.83 7.25
C ARG A 88 -8.62 1.54 6.65
N LEU A 89 -8.42 0.34 6.11
CA LEU A 89 -7.19 -0.07 5.46
C LEU A 89 -6.83 0.92 4.34
N TYR A 90 -7.76 1.23 3.45
CA TYR A 90 -7.54 2.18 2.36
C TYR A 90 -7.27 3.61 2.84
N ALA A 91 -7.97 4.09 3.86
CA ALA A 91 -7.73 5.41 4.44
C ALA A 91 -6.31 5.52 5.03
N LEU A 92 -5.85 4.47 5.72
CA LEU A 92 -4.50 4.38 6.25
C LEU A 92 -3.47 4.39 5.11
N VAL A 93 -3.65 3.57 4.07
CA VAL A 93 -2.72 3.55 2.93
C VAL A 93 -2.68 4.89 2.21
N GLN A 94 -3.83 5.46 1.84
CA GLN A 94 -3.89 6.68 1.04
C GLN A 94 -3.19 7.86 1.74
N GLY A 95 -3.39 8.02 3.05
CA GLY A 95 -2.79 9.09 3.82
C GLY A 95 -1.37 8.76 4.28
N ASP A 96 -1.20 7.67 5.01
CA ASP A 96 0.06 7.38 5.70
C ASP A 96 1.16 6.94 4.76
N LEU A 97 0.87 6.13 3.73
CA LEU A 97 1.89 5.74 2.77
C LEU A 97 2.40 6.97 2.01
N ARG A 98 1.52 7.87 1.57
CA ARG A 98 1.92 9.12 0.91
C ARG A 98 2.84 9.94 1.81
N ASN A 99 2.52 10.05 3.10
CA ASN A 99 3.36 10.78 4.06
C ASN A 99 4.72 10.09 4.28
N ILE A 100 4.75 8.76 4.33
CA ILE A 100 5.98 7.98 4.46
C ILE A 100 6.86 8.16 3.22
N LEU A 101 6.31 7.96 2.01
CA LEU A 101 7.06 8.02 0.76
C LEU A 101 7.55 9.42 0.41
N ASN A 102 6.83 10.47 0.82
CA ASN A 102 7.27 11.86 0.63
C ASN A 102 8.30 12.32 1.69
N SER A 103 8.64 11.48 2.67
CA SER A 103 9.58 11.87 3.71
C SER A 103 11.02 11.91 3.16
N PRO A 104 11.79 12.98 3.44
CA PRO A 104 13.20 13.07 3.02
C PRO A 104 14.10 12.06 3.76
N PHE A 105 13.55 11.40 4.80
CA PHE A 105 14.27 10.43 5.62
C PHE A 105 14.07 8.98 5.15
N ILE A 106 13.31 8.74 4.07
CA ILE A 106 13.19 7.44 3.42
C ILE A 106 14.16 7.37 2.25
N LYS A 107 14.91 6.27 2.16
CA LYS A 107 15.87 6.09 1.07
C LYS A 107 15.16 5.63 -0.21
N PRO A 108 15.71 5.94 -1.40
CA PRO A 108 15.11 5.52 -2.67
C PRO A 108 14.91 4.00 -2.81
N ASP A 109 15.82 3.18 -2.28
CA ASP A 109 15.70 1.71 -2.30
C ASP A 109 14.62 1.17 -1.35
N GLU A 110 14.34 1.91 -0.26
CA GLU A 110 13.29 1.57 0.69
C GLU A 110 11.90 1.86 0.10
N VAL A 111 11.77 2.86 -0.77
CA VAL A 111 10.49 3.22 -1.42
C VAL A 111 9.88 2.02 -2.13
N SER A 112 10.66 1.30 -2.96
CA SER A 112 10.15 0.12 -3.69
C SER A 112 9.64 -0.95 -2.72
N ARG A 113 10.43 -1.26 -1.69
CA ARG A 113 10.08 -2.28 -0.69
C ARG A 113 8.84 -1.91 0.12
N ILE A 114 8.70 -0.62 0.46
CA ILE A 114 7.53 -0.09 1.15
C ILE A 114 6.31 -0.22 0.23
N SER A 115 6.42 0.26 -1.01
CA SER A 115 5.33 0.19 -1.98
C SER A 115 4.88 -1.25 -2.24
N GLU A 116 5.81 -2.18 -2.49
CA GLU A 116 5.51 -3.60 -2.68
C GLU A 116 4.79 -4.21 -1.47
N SER A 117 5.28 -3.94 -0.26
CA SER A 117 4.64 -4.49 0.95
C SER A 117 3.23 -3.94 1.18
N PHE A 118 2.97 -2.67 0.84
CA PHE A 118 1.63 -2.09 0.98
C PHE A 118 0.71 -2.54 -0.16
N ASN A 119 1.24 -2.68 -1.38
CA ASN A 119 0.51 -3.21 -2.53
C ASN A 119 0.02 -4.63 -2.27
N ALA A 120 0.87 -5.52 -1.74
CA ALA A 120 0.48 -6.89 -1.41
C ALA A 120 -0.72 -6.97 -0.46
N ILE A 121 -0.79 -6.07 0.54
CA ILE A 121 -1.93 -6.00 1.47
C ILE A 121 -3.19 -5.50 0.75
N ILE A 122 -3.06 -4.50 -0.13
CA ILE A 122 -4.18 -4.00 -0.93
C ILE A 122 -4.72 -5.07 -1.88
N GLU A 123 -3.84 -5.78 -2.58
CA GLU A 123 -4.19 -6.86 -3.50
C GLU A 123 -4.93 -7.98 -2.76
N GLN A 124 -4.42 -8.43 -1.61
CA GLN A 124 -5.09 -9.44 -0.80
C GLN A 124 -6.48 -8.97 -0.32
N SER A 125 -6.59 -7.69 0.04
CA SER A 125 -7.85 -7.05 0.42
C SER A 125 -8.86 -7.01 -0.73
N MET A 126 -8.42 -6.75 -1.97
CA MET A 126 -9.25 -6.80 -3.17
C MET A 126 -9.74 -8.21 -3.49
N GLU A 127 -8.84 -9.20 -3.43
CA GLU A 127 -9.21 -10.60 -3.64
C GLU A 127 -10.28 -11.06 -2.65
N ASN A 128 -10.14 -10.64 -1.39
CA ASN A 128 -11.13 -10.93 -0.35
C ASN A 128 -12.48 -10.28 -0.65
N LEU A 129 -12.51 -9.03 -1.11
CA LEU A 129 -13.74 -8.34 -1.51
C LEU A 129 -14.42 -8.99 -2.72
N ASP A 130 -13.65 -9.36 -3.74
CA ASP A 130 -14.15 -10.06 -4.92
C ASP A 130 -14.75 -11.42 -4.56
N PHE A 131 -14.07 -12.16 -3.69
CA PHE A 131 -14.56 -13.42 -3.19
C PHE A 131 -15.87 -13.25 -2.42
N ILE A 132 -15.97 -12.26 -1.53
CA ILE A 132 -17.21 -11.95 -0.81
C ILE A 132 -18.33 -11.60 -1.79
N ASN A 133 -18.06 -10.79 -2.81
CA ASN A 133 -19.04 -10.42 -3.81
C ASN A 133 -19.57 -11.67 -4.56
N ARG A 134 -18.69 -12.62 -4.90
CA ARG A 134 -19.11 -13.92 -5.48
C ARG A 134 -19.97 -14.72 -4.52
N VAL A 135 -19.57 -14.80 -3.24
CA VAL A 135 -20.32 -15.53 -2.20
C VAL A 135 -21.73 -14.97 -2.02
N LEU A 136 -21.89 -13.66 -2.02
CA LEU A 136 -23.18 -12.97 -1.88
C LEU A 136 -24.02 -12.98 -3.17
N SER A 137 -23.37 -12.91 -4.33
CA SER A 137 -24.06 -12.91 -5.64
C SER A 137 -24.44 -14.32 -6.11
N SER A 138 -23.84 -15.37 -5.53
CA SER A 138 -24.13 -16.77 -5.83
C SER A 138 -25.50 -17.20 -5.25
N ASN A 139 -26.58 -16.61 -5.76
CA ASN A 139 -27.94 -16.79 -5.25
C ASN A 139 -28.54 -18.21 -5.49
N THR A 140 -27.71 -19.23 -5.78
CA THR A 140 -28.17 -20.56 -6.23
C THR A 140 -27.11 -21.66 -6.01
N LEU A 141 -27.30 -22.50 -4.97
CA LEU A 141 -27.15 -23.96 -5.02
C LEU A 141 -25.76 -24.67 -4.96
N LYS A 142 -24.76 -24.26 -4.16
CA LYS A 142 -23.62 -25.18 -3.83
C LYS A 142 -23.05 -25.20 -2.40
N MET A 143 -23.34 -24.23 -1.52
CA MET A 143 -22.84 -24.22 -0.12
C MET A 143 -23.99 -24.08 0.89
N THR A 144 -23.84 -24.61 2.11
CA THR A 144 -24.84 -24.42 3.17
C THR A 144 -24.73 -23.04 3.81
N ASP A 145 -25.80 -22.54 4.41
CA ASP A 145 -25.78 -21.26 5.14
C ASP A 145 -24.77 -21.24 6.30
N ALA A 146 -24.47 -22.41 6.88
CA ALA A 146 -23.45 -22.58 7.90
C ALA A 146 -22.05 -22.35 7.30
N ASP A 147 -21.72 -23.06 6.21
CA ASP A 147 -20.44 -22.92 5.50
C ASP A 147 -20.20 -21.47 5.06
N ARG A 148 -21.24 -20.81 4.52
CA ARG A 148 -21.16 -19.38 4.14
C ARG A 148 -20.80 -18.50 5.33
N THR A 149 -21.41 -18.76 6.48
CA THR A 149 -21.19 -17.96 7.69
C THR A 149 -19.78 -18.16 8.23
N GLU A 150 -19.26 -19.38 8.17
CA GLU A 150 -17.89 -19.71 8.58
C GLU A 150 -16.86 -19.00 7.69
N ILE A 151 -17.00 -19.15 6.37
CA ILE A 151 -16.14 -18.48 5.39
C ILE A 151 -16.15 -16.96 5.59
N LEU A 152 -17.34 -16.35 5.78
CA LEU A 152 -17.44 -14.90 5.99
C LEU A 152 -16.77 -14.46 7.30
N LYS A 153 -16.80 -15.28 8.34
CA LYS A 153 -16.10 -15.00 9.60
C LYS A 153 -14.58 -15.14 9.46
N GLU A 154 -14.11 -16.15 8.72
CA GLU A 154 -12.69 -16.31 8.42
C GLU A 154 -12.17 -15.08 7.68
N LYS A 155 -12.87 -14.64 6.63
CA LYS A 155 -12.53 -13.42 5.90
C LYS A 155 -12.61 -12.17 6.78
N GLU A 156 -13.60 -12.07 7.66
CA GLU A 156 -13.68 -10.99 8.65
C GLU A 156 -12.42 -10.92 9.52
N GLN A 157 -11.94 -12.08 9.98
CA GLN A 157 -10.75 -12.19 10.81
C GLN A 157 -9.47 -11.82 10.03
N GLU A 158 -9.28 -12.38 8.82
CA GLU A 158 -8.18 -12.00 7.92
C GLU A 158 -8.15 -10.48 7.68
N SER A 159 -9.33 -9.87 7.47
CA SER A 159 -9.43 -8.43 7.24
C SER A 159 -9.02 -7.59 8.45
N LYS A 160 -9.28 -8.07 9.68
CA LYS A 160 -8.78 -7.42 10.91
C LYS A 160 -7.27 -7.53 11.01
N GLU A 161 -6.72 -8.69 10.70
CA GLU A 161 -5.27 -8.93 10.74
C GLU A 161 -4.53 -8.05 9.73
N MET A 162 -5.06 -7.88 8.52
CA MET A 162 -4.49 -6.95 7.53
C MET A 162 -4.50 -5.50 8.03
N VAL A 163 -5.55 -5.06 8.72
CA VAL A 163 -5.59 -3.71 9.33
C VAL A 163 -4.53 -3.58 10.42
N ILE A 164 -4.37 -4.59 11.26
CA ILE A 164 -3.33 -4.59 12.31
C ILE A 164 -1.93 -4.55 11.67
N GLU A 165 -1.69 -5.37 10.66
CA GLU A 165 -0.42 -5.42 9.94
C GLU A 165 -0.07 -4.05 9.33
N ILE A 166 -1.03 -3.39 8.68
CA ILE A 166 -0.76 -2.09 8.03
C ILE A 166 -0.51 -0.99 9.06
N GLU A 167 -1.19 -1.02 10.20
CA GLU A 167 -0.95 -0.10 11.32
C GLU A 167 0.45 -0.28 11.91
N HIS A 168 0.86 -1.53 12.13
CA HIS A 168 2.20 -1.83 12.63
C HIS A 168 3.30 -1.40 11.65
N LYS A 169 3.16 -1.69 10.36
CA LYS A 169 4.14 -1.25 9.34
C LYS A 169 4.21 0.26 9.28
N THR A 170 3.05 0.92 9.25
CA THR A 170 2.96 2.39 9.23
C THR A 170 3.64 3.01 10.44
N ARG A 171 3.36 2.49 11.64
CA ARG A 171 4.01 2.94 12.87
C ARG A 171 5.52 2.78 12.81
N ARG A 172 6.00 1.61 12.36
CA ARG A 172 7.44 1.34 12.20
C ARG A 172 8.12 2.37 11.30
N TYR A 173 7.53 2.69 10.16
CA TYR A 173 8.11 3.68 9.25
C TYR A 173 8.06 5.09 9.80
N LYS A 174 6.99 5.47 10.53
CA LYS A 174 6.92 6.75 11.26
C LYS A 174 8.04 6.87 12.31
N GLU A 175 8.30 5.80 13.06
CA GLU A 175 9.39 5.74 14.05
C GLU A 175 10.77 5.85 13.39
N ILE A 176 11.00 5.15 12.26
CA ILE A 176 12.24 5.26 11.48
C ILE A 176 12.48 6.69 10.99
N ILE A 177 11.43 7.32 10.43
CA ILE A 177 11.49 8.71 9.97
C ILE A 177 11.84 9.66 11.11
N ALA A 178 11.17 9.52 12.27
CA ALA A 178 11.43 10.33 13.45
C ALA A 178 12.86 10.16 13.95
N PHE A 179 13.34 8.91 14.04
CA PHE A 179 14.71 8.59 14.47
C PHE A 179 15.75 9.23 13.55
N ARG A 180 15.62 9.05 12.24
CA ARG A 180 16.53 9.65 11.24
C ARG A 180 16.46 11.18 11.25
N GLY A 181 15.27 11.74 11.48
CA GLY A 181 15.10 13.18 11.67
C GLY A 181 15.85 13.72 12.90
N MET A 182 15.86 12.97 14.00
CA MET A 182 16.67 13.33 15.19
C MET A 182 18.16 13.23 14.89
N GLN A 183 18.62 12.18 14.21
CA GLN A 183 20.03 12.04 13.81
C GLN A 183 20.48 13.20 12.92
N TYR A 184 19.65 13.60 11.96
CA TYR A 184 19.94 14.75 11.10
C TYR A 184 20.07 16.04 11.91
N LYS A 185 19.17 16.29 12.87
CA LYS A 185 19.26 17.47 13.74
C LYS A 185 20.52 17.46 14.61
N ILE A 186 20.91 16.32 15.15
CA ILE A 186 22.12 16.21 15.99
C ILE A 186 23.38 16.45 15.15
N ASN A 187 23.47 15.86 13.95
CA ASN A 187 24.64 15.95 13.10
C ASN A 187 24.85 17.34 12.47
N ASN A 188 23.80 18.13 12.31
CA ASN A 188 23.86 19.49 11.75
C ASN A 188 23.72 20.58 12.82
N ARG A 189 23.98 20.27 14.09
CA ARG A 189 24.11 21.31 15.11
C ARG A 189 25.38 22.11 14.83
N GLU A 190 25.24 23.42 14.63
CA GLU A 190 26.39 24.31 14.70
C GLU A 190 26.99 24.16 16.09
N THR A 191 28.21 23.63 16.14
CA THR A 191 28.98 23.61 17.36
C THR A 191 29.59 25.01 17.50
N ASP A 192 28.94 25.86 18.30
CA ASP A 192 29.57 27.05 18.86
C ASP A 192 30.72 26.58 19.76
N TYR A 193 31.92 26.48 19.20
CA TYR A 193 33.18 26.33 19.94
C TYR A 193 34.04 27.57 19.74
#